data_AF-A0A0G0CN00-F1
#
_entry.id   AF-A0A0G0CN00-F1
#
_cell.length_a   1.000
_cell.length_b   1.000
_cell.length_c   1.000
_cell.angle_alpha   90.00
_cell.angle_beta   90.00
_cell.angle_gamma   90.00
#
_symmetry.space_group_name_H-M   'P 1'
#
loop_
_entity.id
_entity.type
_entity.pdbx_description
1 polymer ?
#
loop_
_entity_poly.entity_id
_entity_poly.type
_entity_poly.pdbx_seq_one_letter_code
_entity_poly.pdbx_strand_id
1 'polypeptide(L)'
;MINLVRKIRIFLVLLFVAIPSTVFAFSYNKVSALKYDLSLSDQTNTIYATPTSIYITQVTTQSTSLQKNPELWSKALYYYSITKLNFSDMPYNFLLDETGEIYEGRQGGVGANPELKNVNKAIVIGYLSNSSTLTTAASNSLFRMVKDLSESWGISSYKTVRLQIDAKEGSLSTVVPVDTKGDFSQSVKESLATWKGSSRENLPYKAEITEVVYEKSVVIGAKLDVTVKVKNMNDFTWLTDRNPIYISTKDGKESMFAVNGVWDSFTKPTHLEDMAIKPGEIVEFKFKMQPKITPGKVTESFEVMKFDKKPFTGSEFEVAFTVDKGKYTLVKVSSPQYGFANIRECQWYSCKVIESAPEGTVYILRKEADGWMQIQYDEDTIGWVVSRFMKRI
;
A
#
# COMPACT_ATOMS: atom_id res chain seq x y z
N MET A 1 35.61 31.59 -49.91
CA MET A 1 36.20 31.87 -48.59
C MET A 1 35.09 32.48 -47.72
N ILE A 2 34.56 31.72 -46.74
CA ILE A 2 34.24 32.14 -45.34
C ILE A 2 33.29 33.38 -45.20
N ASN A 3 32.14 33.43 -44.51
CA ASN A 3 31.48 32.57 -43.52
C ASN A 3 29.99 32.96 -43.42
N LEU A 4 29.13 31.95 -43.25
CA LEU A 4 27.69 32.05 -42.98
C LEU A 4 27.49 32.01 -41.45
N VAL A 5 27.19 33.14 -40.80
CA VAL A 5 26.88 33.18 -39.35
C VAL A 5 25.38 33.34 -39.15
N ARG A 6 24.73 32.20 -38.89
CA ARG A 6 23.30 32.10 -38.56
C ARG A 6 23.15 32.23 -37.03
N LYS A 7 22.59 33.34 -36.56
CA LYS A 7 22.26 33.57 -35.14
C LYS A 7 21.09 32.67 -34.73
N ILE A 8 21.37 31.58 -34.03
CA ILE A 8 20.36 30.77 -33.33
C ILE A 8 20.26 31.31 -31.90
N ARG A 9 19.11 31.92 -31.56
CA ARG A 9 18.76 32.25 -30.18
C ARG A 9 18.15 31.01 -29.53
N ILE A 10 18.92 30.33 -28.69
CA ILE A 10 18.43 29.23 -27.84
C ILE A 10 17.66 29.87 -26.69
N PHE A 11 16.33 29.69 -26.68
CA PHE A 11 15.46 30.06 -25.57
C PHE A 11 15.56 28.93 -24.54
N LEU A 12 16.35 29.14 -23.48
CA LEU A 12 16.45 28.22 -22.36
C LEU A 12 15.21 28.41 -21.47
N VAL A 13 14.13 27.67 -21.75
CA VAL A 13 12.97 27.60 -20.87
C VAL A 13 13.33 26.69 -19.69
N LEU A 14 13.73 27.30 -18.58
CA LEU A 14 13.86 26.64 -17.28
C LEU A 14 12.45 26.25 -16.81
N LEU A 15 12.02 25.04 -17.17
CA LEU A 15 10.81 24.44 -16.64
C LEU A 15 11.11 24.05 -15.18
N PHE A 16 10.81 24.94 -14.24
CA PHE A 16 10.71 24.59 -12.83
C PHE A 16 9.53 23.62 -12.69
N VAL A 17 9.80 22.33 -12.83
CA VAL A 17 8.87 21.28 -12.40
C VAL A 17 8.83 21.39 -10.88
N ALA A 18 7.85 22.13 -10.37
CA ALA A 18 7.51 22.13 -8.96
C ALA A 18 7.04 20.71 -8.61
N ILE A 19 7.96 19.86 -8.19
CA ILE A 19 7.62 18.55 -7.65
C ILE A 19 6.89 18.83 -6.34
N PRO A 20 5.59 18.50 -6.20
CA PRO A 20 4.90 18.62 -4.93
C PRO A 20 5.57 17.65 -3.97
N SER A 21 6.43 18.18 -3.10
CA SER A 21 6.91 17.47 -1.94
C SER A 21 5.75 17.45 -0.96
N THR A 22 5.12 16.29 -0.81
CA THR A 22 4.17 16.03 0.25
C THR A 22 4.94 15.94 1.55
N VAL A 23 5.29 17.09 2.11
CA VAL A 23 5.86 17.21 3.44
C VAL A 23 4.71 17.01 4.42
N PHE A 24 4.88 16.15 5.44
CA PHE A 24 4.00 16.20 6.61
C PHE A 24 3.91 17.66 7.07
N ALA A 25 2.70 18.20 7.26
CA ALA A 25 2.57 19.63 7.53
C ALA A 25 3.14 20.02 8.91
N PHE A 26 3.34 19.05 9.81
CA PHE A 26 4.17 19.20 11.01
C PHE A 26 5.62 18.71 10.80
N SER A 27 6.57 19.51 11.28
CA SER A 27 7.98 19.16 11.36
C SER A 27 8.29 18.47 12.68
N TYR A 28 9.20 17.50 12.66
CA TYR A 28 9.72 16.87 13.86
C TYR A 28 11.23 16.61 13.74
N ASN A 29 11.90 16.58 14.88
CA ASN A 29 13.31 16.23 15.01
C ASN A 29 13.46 14.72 14.92
N LYS A 30 14.06 14.25 13.82
CA LYS A 30 14.33 12.82 13.61
C LYS A 30 15.34 12.28 14.60
N VAL A 31 15.23 11.01 14.94
CA VAL A 31 16.18 10.34 15.85
C VAL A 31 17.63 10.45 15.35
N SER A 32 17.83 10.42 14.02
CA SER A 32 19.15 10.61 13.40
C SER A 32 19.74 12.00 13.65
N ALA A 33 18.91 13.05 13.72
CA ALA A 33 19.35 14.40 14.06
C ALA A 33 19.75 14.51 15.55
N LEU A 34 19.05 13.76 16.41
CA LEU A 34 19.27 13.71 17.87
C LEU A 34 20.46 12.82 18.31
N LYS A 35 21.10 12.14 17.34
CA LYS A 35 22.27 11.28 17.55
C LYS A 35 22.05 10.24 18.65
N TYR A 36 20.93 9.50 18.57
CA TYR A 36 20.74 8.33 19.43
C TYR A 36 21.68 7.21 18.98
N ASP A 37 22.15 6.39 19.92
CA ASP A 37 22.84 5.16 19.60
C ASP A 37 21.82 4.08 19.24
N LEU A 38 21.47 4.03 17.96
CA LEU A 38 20.47 3.13 17.41
C LEU A 38 20.88 1.66 17.46
N SER A 39 22.15 1.35 17.77
CA SER A 39 22.60 -0.03 17.94
C SER A 39 22.04 -0.71 19.19
N LEU A 40 21.48 0.08 20.13
CA LEU A 40 20.90 -0.43 21.36
C LEU A 40 19.46 -0.92 21.20
N SER A 41 18.72 -0.42 20.21
CA SER A 41 17.34 -0.81 19.98
C SER A 41 17.25 -2.08 19.12
N ASP A 42 16.38 -3.01 19.50
CA ASP A 42 16.08 -4.21 18.72
C ASP A 42 14.81 -4.00 17.89
N GLN A 43 14.98 -3.82 16.58
CA GLN A 43 13.87 -3.63 15.63
C GLN A 43 13.43 -4.93 14.95
N THR A 44 14.03 -6.07 15.29
CA THR A 44 13.84 -7.34 14.58
C THR A 44 12.39 -7.82 14.68
N ASN A 45 11.77 -7.60 15.84
CA ASN A 45 10.42 -8.05 16.15
C ASN A 45 9.40 -6.90 16.19
N THR A 46 9.72 -5.74 15.57
CA THR A 46 8.77 -4.62 15.52
C THR A 46 7.51 -5.03 14.75
N ILE A 47 6.38 -5.03 15.47
CA ILE A 47 5.07 -5.30 14.88
C ILE A 47 4.55 -4.01 14.24
N TYR A 48 4.04 -4.13 13.02
CA TYR A 48 3.43 -3.02 12.29
C TYR A 48 1.92 -3.25 12.12
N ALA A 49 1.12 -2.20 12.30
CA ALA A 49 -0.32 -2.25 12.08
C ALA A 49 -0.88 -0.87 11.70
N THR A 50 -1.92 -0.83 10.86
CA THR A 50 -2.59 0.43 10.49
C THR A 50 -3.20 1.08 11.74
N PRO A 51 -2.79 2.31 12.10
CA PRO A 51 -3.28 2.94 13.32
C PRO A 51 -4.77 3.30 13.20
N THR A 52 -5.50 3.12 14.29
CA THR A 52 -6.95 3.40 14.41
C THR A 52 -7.26 4.42 15.50
N SER A 53 -6.30 4.71 16.37
CA SER A 53 -6.43 5.71 17.43
C SER A 53 -5.11 6.42 17.73
N ILE A 54 -5.20 7.56 18.41
CA ILE A 54 -4.05 8.29 18.93
C ILE A 54 -4.12 8.31 20.46
N TYR A 55 -3.06 7.89 21.12
CA TYR A 55 -2.91 7.95 22.57
C TYR A 55 -2.00 9.11 22.95
N ILE A 56 -2.49 9.94 23.85
CA ILE A 56 -1.78 11.11 24.35
C ILE A 56 -1.53 10.87 25.84
N THR A 57 -0.28 10.98 26.25
CA THR A 57 0.12 10.69 27.62
C THR A 57 1.13 11.71 28.12
N GLN A 58 1.11 11.95 29.42
CA GLN A 58 2.04 12.87 30.06
C GLN A 58 3.26 12.10 30.57
N VAL A 59 4.45 12.62 30.28
CA VAL A 59 5.72 12.12 30.76
C VAL A 59 6.29 13.16 31.73
N THR A 60 6.45 12.77 32.99
CA THR A 60 6.97 13.63 34.06
C THR A 60 8.37 13.20 34.48
N THR A 61 9.12 14.10 35.11
CA THR A 61 10.47 13.81 35.61
C THR A 61 10.78 14.60 36.88
N GLN A 62 11.49 13.98 37.82
CA GLN A 62 11.99 14.67 39.00
C GLN A 62 13.30 15.44 38.72
N SER A 63 13.91 15.24 37.55
CA SER A 63 15.17 15.90 37.20
C SER A 63 14.93 17.30 36.62
N THR A 64 15.43 18.32 37.31
CA THR A 64 15.39 19.70 36.84
C THR A 64 16.23 19.93 35.59
N SER A 65 17.29 19.14 35.37
CA SER A 65 18.11 19.24 34.16
C SER A 65 17.37 18.75 32.92
N LEU A 66 16.53 17.72 33.07
CA LEU A 66 15.71 17.20 31.97
C LEU A 66 14.54 18.14 31.65
N GLN A 67 13.90 18.73 32.67
CA GLN A 67 12.84 19.72 32.47
C GLN A 67 13.32 20.93 31.65
N LYS A 68 14.57 21.37 31.85
CA LYS A 68 15.15 22.51 31.13
C LYS A 68 15.70 22.18 29.74
N ASN A 69 15.81 20.89 29.40
CA ASN A 69 16.39 20.44 28.14
C ASN A 69 15.59 19.24 27.60
N PRO A 70 14.51 19.50 26.83
CA PRO A 70 13.64 18.45 26.31
C PRO A 70 14.35 17.49 25.33
N GLU A 71 15.36 17.96 24.59
CA GLU A 71 16.19 17.11 23.74
C GLU A 71 16.92 16.05 24.59
N LEU A 72 17.57 16.49 25.67
CA LEU A 72 18.23 15.61 26.63
C LEU A 72 17.21 14.69 27.33
N TRP A 73 16.01 15.18 27.60
CA TRP A 73 14.94 14.38 28.19
C TRP A 73 14.48 13.26 27.25
N SER A 74 14.21 13.57 25.98
CA SER A 74 13.87 12.61 24.93
C SER A 74 14.96 11.53 24.81
N LYS A 75 16.22 11.95 24.79
CA LYS A 75 17.38 11.06 24.75
C LYS A 75 17.52 10.20 26.02
N ALA A 76 17.33 10.78 27.20
CA ALA A 76 17.36 10.05 28.46
C ALA A 76 16.23 9.01 28.53
N LEU A 77 15.04 9.34 28.02
CA LEU A 77 13.90 8.43 27.94
C LEU A 77 14.23 7.23 27.05
N TYR A 78 14.85 7.44 25.88
CA TYR A 78 15.30 6.38 24.98
C TYR A 78 16.22 5.38 25.71
N TYR A 79 17.30 5.86 26.30
CA TYR A 79 18.27 5.00 26.98
C TYR A 79 17.67 4.33 28.21
N TYR A 80 16.82 5.03 28.98
CA TYR A 80 16.17 4.46 30.15
C TYR A 80 15.19 3.35 29.77
N SER A 81 14.39 3.55 28.71
CA SER A 81 13.46 2.56 28.19
C SER A 81 14.16 1.25 27.83
N ILE A 82 15.29 1.33 27.11
CA ILE A 82 16.01 0.14 26.68
C ILE A 82 16.81 -0.48 27.83
N THR A 83 17.66 0.30 28.51
CA THR A 83 18.67 -0.24 29.44
C THR A 83 18.14 -0.53 30.85
N LYS A 84 17.04 0.11 31.26
CA LYS A 84 16.47 -0.05 32.61
C LYS A 84 15.10 -0.68 32.61
N LEU A 85 14.28 -0.37 31.60
CA LEU A 85 12.93 -0.91 31.50
C LEU A 85 12.83 -2.12 30.57
N ASN A 86 13.92 -2.54 29.91
CA ASN A 86 13.97 -3.72 29.04
C ASN A 86 12.96 -3.67 27.88
N PHE A 87 12.72 -2.50 27.31
CA PHE A 87 11.99 -2.38 26.04
C PHE A 87 12.92 -2.61 24.85
N SER A 88 12.36 -3.03 23.71
CA SER A 88 13.13 -3.12 22.46
C SER A 88 13.50 -1.73 21.90
N ASP A 89 12.67 -0.73 22.19
CA ASP A 89 12.84 0.68 21.83
C ASP A 89 11.94 1.54 22.76
N MET A 90 11.95 2.85 22.58
CA MET A 90 11.09 3.77 23.31
C MET A 90 9.59 3.48 23.08
N PRO A 91 8.74 3.46 24.13
CA PRO A 91 7.30 3.17 24.01
C PRO A 91 6.47 4.39 23.59
N TYR A 92 7.00 5.22 22.69
CA TYR A 92 6.36 6.43 22.16
C TYR A 92 6.66 6.53 20.66
N ASN A 93 5.69 6.80 19.80
CA ASN A 93 5.98 7.12 18.39
C ASN A 93 6.50 8.55 18.25
N PHE A 94 5.95 9.47 19.04
CA PHE A 94 6.36 10.87 19.05
C PHE A 94 6.44 11.40 20.48
N LEU A 95 7.28 12.40 20.67
CA LEU A 95 7.33 13.20 21.88
C LEU A 95 7.07 14.67 21.54
N LEU A 96 6.41 15.39 22.44
CA LEU A 96 6.07 16.80 22.31
C LEU A 96 6.52 17.50 23.59
N ASP A 97 7.21 18.64 23.48
CA ASP A 97 7.61 19.41 24.66
C ASP A 97 6.76 20.65 24.91
N GLU A 98 7.04 21.36 26.01
CA GLU A 98 6.34 22.59 26.43
C GLU A 98 6.51 23.76 25.46
N THR A 99 7.53 23.74 24.61
CA THR A 99 7.78 24.77 23.58
C THR A 99 7.06 24.45 22.27
N GLY A 100 6.47 23.25 22.16
CA GLY A 100 5.76 22.80 20.98
C GLY A 100 6.67 22.10 19.96
N GLU A 101 7.92 21.79 20.31
CA GLU A 101 8.79 20.98 19.45
C GLU A 101 8.41 19.51 19.53
N ILE A 102 8.51 18.83 18.38
CA ILE A 102 8.14 17.42 18.22
C ILE A 102 9.40 16.63 17.94
N TYR A 103 9.55 15.48 18.61
CA TYR A 103 10.66 14.56 18.45
C TYR A 103 10.13 13.20 18.01
N GLU A 104 10.83 12.58 17.07
CA GLU A 104 10.59 11.18 16.73
C GLU A 104 11.00 10.30 17.93
N GLY A 105 10.12 9.38 18.31
CA GLY A 105 10.37 8.39 19.36
C GLY A 105 10.90 7.09 18.76
N ARG A 106 10.05 6.07 18.74
CA ARG A 106 10.33 4.73 18.22
C ARG A 106 10.70 4.80 16.73
N GLN A 107 11.72 4.03 16.36
CA GLN A 107 12.03 3.80 14.95
C GLN A 107 10.92 3.04 14.21
N GLY A 108 10.91 3.20 12.89
CA GLY A 108 9.93 2.56 12.00
C GLY A 108 8.71 3.43 11.71
N GLY A 109 8.61 4.61 12.32
CA GLY A 109 7.61 5.62 11.99
C GLY A 109 6.19 5.24 12.40
N VAL A 110 5.21 5.82 11.70
CA VAL A 110 3.79 5.53 11.96
C VAL A 110 3.46 4.09 11.56
N GLY A 111 2.73 3.40 12.44
CA GLY A 111 2.36 2.00 12.28
C GLY A 111 3.26 1.04 13.05
N ALA A 112 4.50 1.44 13.40
CA ALA A 112 5.33 0.68 14.32
C ALA A 112 4.73 0.70 15.74
N ASN A 113 4.44 -0.49 16.28
CA ASN A 113 3.84 -0.63 17.60
C ASN A 113 4.80 -0.13 18.69
N PRO A 114 4.44 0.88 19.51
CA PRO A 114 5.28 1.41 20.57
C PRO A 114 5.20 0.55 21.84
N GLU A 115 5.36 -0.76 21.68
CA GLU A 115 5.28 -1.76 22.74
C GLU A 115 3.90 -1.87 23.42
N LEU A 116 2.83 -1.43 22.77
CA LEU A 116 1.49 -1.63 23.29
C LEU A 116 1.16 -3.12 23.31
N LYS A 117 0.77 -3.60 24.49
CA LYS A 117 0.27 -4.96 24.67
C LYS A 117 -0.96 -5.18 23.77
N ASN A 118 -1.03 -6.36 23.15
CA ASN A 118 -2.08 -6.76 22.20
C ASN A 118 -2.19 -5.89 20.93
N VAL A 119 -1.17 -5.10 20.59
CA VAL A 119 -1.12 -4.32 19.34
C VAL A 119 -2.37 -3.46 19.16
N ASN A 120 -2.61 -2.56 20.13
CA ASN A 120 -3.79 -1.70 20.19
C ASN A 120 -3.86 -0.63 19.07
N LYS A 121 -3.15 -0.85 17.95
CA LYS A 121 -3.11 -0.05 16.72
C LYS A 121 -3.15 1.46 16.99
N ALA A 122 -2.38 1.94 17.97
CA ALA A 122 -2.42 3.32 18.40
C ALA A 122 -1.07 3.99 18.16
N ILE A 123 -1.12 5.26 17.73
CA ILE A 123 0.05 6.13 17.74
C ILE A 123 0.15 6.72 19.15
N VAL A 124 1.28 6.56 19.82
CA VAL A 124 1.49 7.08 21.18
C VAL A 124 2.33 8.35 21.13
N ILE A 125 1.78 9.44 21.66
CA ILE A 125 2.41 10.76 21.80
C ILE A 125 2.67 11.02 23.29
N GLY A 126 3.93 11.19 23.66
CA GLY A 126 4.34 11.59 25.01
C GLY A 126 4.56 13.09 25.14
N TYR A 127 3.83 13.76 26.03
CA TYR A 127 4.05 15.16 26.38
C TYR A 127 5.08 15.28 27.51
N LEU A 128 6.25 15.84 27.20
CA LEU A 128 7.37 16.04 28.12
C LEU A 128 7.12 17.29 28.98
N SER A 129 6.43 17.12 30.11
CA SER A 129 6.11 18.22 31.02
C SER A 129 5.70 17.72 32.40
N ASN A 130 6.06 18.50 33.42
CA ASN A 130 5.53 18.34 34.78
C ASN A 130 4.27 19.17 35.06
N SER A 131 3.91 20.09 34.16
CA SER A 131 2.69 20.89 34.26
C SER A 131 1.46 20.00 34.11
N SER A 132 0.42 20.21 34.92
CA SER A 132 -0.83 19.47 34.77
C SER A 132 -1.62 19.88 33.52
N THR A 133 -1.18 20.88 32.74
CA THR A 133 -1.84 21.38 31.53
C THR A 133 -0.84 21.62 30.39
N LEU A 134 -1.35 21.59 29.15
CA LEU A 134 -0.57 21.94 27.96
C LEU A 134 -0.32 23.45 27.93
N THR A 135 0.90 23.84 27.54
CA THR A 135 1.17 25.23 27.13
C THR A 135 0.43 25.56 25.83
N THR A 136 0.24 26.84 25.53
CA THR A 136 -0.34 27.28 24.24
C THR A 136 0.46 26.78 23.04
N ALA A 137 1.79 26.75 23.14
CA ALA A 137 2.67 26.27 22.08
C ALA A 137 2.50 24.76 21.84
N ALA A 138 2.54 23.97 22.92
CA ALA A 138 2.30 22.53 22.86
C ALA A 138 0.89 22.19 22.35
N SER A 139 -0.13 22.92 22.80
CA SER A 139 -1.52 22.76 22.34
C SER A 139 -1.64 22.93 20.82
N ASN A 140 -1.06 24.00 20.27
CA ASN A 140 -1.07 24.26 18.83
C ASN A 140 -0.32 23.18 18.03
N SER A 141 0.86 22.76 18.50
CA SER A 141 1.64 21.71 17.85
C SER A 141 0.96 20.35 17.92
N LEU A 142 0.37 20.01 19.07
CA LEU A 142 -0.43 18.79 19.25
C LEU A 142 -1.61 18.76 18.28
N PHE A 143 -2.36 19.87 18.17
CA PHE A 143 -3.49 19.95 17.23
C PHE A 143 -3.05 19.70 15.79
N ARG A 144 -1.97 20.35 15.34
CA ARG A 144 -1.44 20.16 13.97
C ARG A 144 -0.99 18.71 13.75
N MET A 145 -0.21 18.15 14.66
CA MET A 145 0.27 16.77 14.57
C MET A 145 -0.90 15.78 14.53
N VAL A 146 -1.87 15.90 15.44
CA VAL A 146 -3.05 15.01 15.50
C VAL A 146 -3.89 15.15 14.24
N LYS A 147 -4.08 16.37 13.71
CA LYS A 147 -4.79 16.61 12.46
C LYS A 147 -4.09 15.93 11.28
N ASP A 148 -2.79 16.12 11.12
CA ASP A 148 -2.03 15.58 10.00
C ASP A 148 -1.94 14.06 10.04
N LEU A 149 -1.71 13.48 11.23
CA LEU A 149 -1.73 12.03 11.43
C LEU A 149 -3.09 11.44 11.10
N SER A 150 -4.16 12.12 11.55
CA SER A 150 -5.54 11.76 11.25
C SER A 150 -5.83 11.76 9.76
N GLU A 151 -5.53 12.86 9.06
CA GLU A 151 -5.78 13.01 7.62
C GLU A 151 -4.94 12.02 6.79
N SER A 152 -3.69 11.79 7.20
CA SER A 152 -2.79 10.87 6.51
C SER A 152 -3.24 9.42 6.66
N TRP A 153 -3.54 8.98 7.90
CA TRP A 153 -3.74 7.56 8.21
C TRP A 153 -5.22 7.16 8.40
N GLY A 154 -6.15 8.10 8.29
CA GLY A 154 -7.57 7.84 8.47
C GLY A 154 -7.92 7.45 9.90
N ILE A 155 -7.45 8.24 10.88
CA ILE A 155 -7.69 8.06 12.31
C ILE A 155 -8.81 8.97 12.79
N SER A 156 -9.84 8.38 13.41
CA SER A 156 -11.04 9.10 13.84
C SER A 156 -11.17 9.28 15.36
N SER A 157 -10.23 8.73 16.15
CA SER A 157 -10.32 8.74 17.61
C SER A 157 -8.99 9.07 18.29
N TYR A 158 -9.07 9.70 19.46
CA TYR A 158 -7.95 9.85 20.38
C TYR A 158 -8.37 9.52 21.81
N LYS A 159 -7.40 9.20 22.66
CA LYS A 159 -7.58 9.04 24.11
C LYS A 159 -6.41 9.63 24.87
N THR A 160 -6.72 10.14 26.06
CA THR A 160 -5.74 10.49 27.07
C THR A 160 -5.51 9.29 27.98
N VAL A 161 -4.27 8.81 28.05
CA VAL A 161 -3.94 7.60 28.78
C VAL A 161 -2.72 7.80 29.67
N ARG A 162 -2.59 6.96 30.70
CA ARG A 162 -1.34 6.67 31.39
C ARG A 162 -0.85 5.32 30.92
N LEU A 163 0.44 5.20 30.61
CA LEU A 163 1.05 3.93 30.28
C LEU A 163 1.47 3.20 31.57
N GLN A 164 0.99 1.99 31.76
CA GLN A 164 1.48 1.07 32.80
C GLN A 164 2.44 0.08 32.16
N ILE A 165 3.61 -0.11 32.77
CA ILE A 165 4.59 -1.08 32.30
C ILE A 165 4.16 -2.49 32.75
N ASP A 166 4.08 -3.41 31.80
CA ASP A 166 3.93 -4.84 32.03
C ASP A 166 5.27 -5.50 31.72
N ALA A 167 6.03 -5.77 32.79
CA ALA A 167 7.36 -6.36 32.73
C ALA A 167 7.30 -7.78 33.30
N LYS A 168 7.94 -8.73 32.61
CA LYS A 168 8.14 -10.11 33.07
C LYS A 168 9.62 -10.45 32.98
N GLU A 169 10.09 -11.22 33.96
CA GLU A 169 11.47 -11.65 34.00
C GLU A 169 11.82 -12.47 32.75
N GLY A 170 12.94 -12.16 32.12
CA GLY A 170 13.42 -12.84 30.91
C GLY A 170 12.71 -12.47 29.60
N SER A 171 11.79 -11.51 29.59
CA SER A 171 11.15 -11.01 28.35
C SER A 171 11.22 -9.50 28.22
N LEU A 172 11.05 -9.01 26.99
CA LEU A 172 10.88 -7.58 26.73
C LEU A 172 9.63 -7.05 27.45
N SER A 173 9.73 -5.82 27.95
CA SER A 173 8.61 -5.12 28.58
C SER A 173 7.60 -4.65 27.54
N THR A 174 6.35 -4.52 27.96
CA THR A 174 5.27 -3.92 27.16
C THR A 174 4.57 -2.82 27.96
N VAL A 175 3.75 -2.01 27.30
CA VAL A 175 2.92 -0.99 27.93
C VAL A 175 1.43 -1.29 27.75
N VAL A 176 0.68 -1.08 28.82
CA VAL A 176 -0.78 -1.18 28.87
C VAL A 176 -1.34 0.23 29.04
N PRO A 177 -2.13 0.75 28.09
CA PRO A 177 -2.76 2.06 28.22
C PRO A 177 -3.93 1.97 29.20
N VAL A 178 -3.97 2.90 30.16
CA VAL A 178 -5.07 3.05 31.12
C VAL A 178 -5.64 4.45 30.98
N ASP A 179 -6.96 4.56 30.81
CA ASP A 179 -7.64 5.85 30.71
C ASP A 179 -7.28 6.73 31.91
N THR A 180 -6.95 8.00 31.65
CA THR A 180 -6.64 8.98 32.69
C THR A 180 -7.65 10.11 32.69
N LYS A 181 -7.93 10.65 33.89
CA LYS A 181 -8.80 11.81 34.11
C LYS A 181 -8.01 12.90 34.84
N GLY A 182 -8.53 14.12 34.83
CA GLY A 182 -7.92 15.27 35.50
C GLY A 182 -7.50 16.37 34.53
N ASP A 183 -6.77 17.35 35.06
CA ASP A 183 -6.46 18.61 34.35
C ASP A 183 -5.74 18.39 33.02
N PHE A 184 -4.81 17.44 32.97
CA PHE A 184 -4.08 17.15 31.72
C PHE A 184 -5.03 16.62 30.65
N SER A 185 -5.91 15.69 31.03
CA SER A 185 -6.91 15.15 30.12
C SER A 185 -7.89 16.22 29.63
N GLN A 186 -8.25 17.16 30.50
CA GLN A 186 -9.14 18.26 30.16
C GLN A 186 -8.44 19.26 29.23
N SER A 187 -7.18 19.58 29.48
CA SER A 187 -6.37 20.47 28.64
C SER A 187 -6.13 19.90 27.23
N VAL A 188 -5.90 18.58 27.11
CA VAL A 188 -5.83 17.89 25.80
C VAL A 188 -7.18 17.97 25.08
N LYS A 189 -8.29 17.72 25.79
CA LYS A 189 -9.64 17.80 25.24
C LYS A 189 -9.97 19.19 24.71
N GLU A 190 -9.59 20.24 25.44
CA GLU A 190 -9.75 21.64 25.03
C GLU A 190 -8.90 21.96 23.79
N SER A 191 -7.64 21.51 23.78
CA SER A 191 -6.72 21.68 22.65
C SER A 191 -7.24 21.03 21.37
N LEU A 192 -7.97 19.93 21.49
CA LEU A 192 -8.55 19.17 20.38
C LEU A 192 -10.07 19.37 20.23
N ALA A 193 -10.65 20.40 20.85
CA ALA A 193 -12.10 20.58 20.89
C ALA A 193 -12.73 20.76 19.50
N THR A 194 -11.99 21.36 18.57
CA THR A 194 -12.43 21.60 17.18
C THR A 194 -11.92 20.54 16.21
N TRP A 195 -11.10 19.59 16.67
CA TRP A 195 -10.56 18.53 15.82
C TRP A 195 -11.66 17.57 15.39
N LYS A 196 -11.66 17.25 14.09
CA LYS A 196 -12.51 16.21 13.50
C LYS A 196 -11.60 15.20 12.86
N GLY A 197 -11.62 13.98 13.35
CA GLY A 197 -10.82 12.90 12.78
C GLY A 197 -11.23 12.56 11.34
N SER A 198 -10.33 11.93 10.61
CA SER A 198 -10.58 11.42 9.26
C SER A 198 -10.89 9.93 9.34
N SER A 199 -11.84 9.46 8.54
CA SER A 199 -12.11 8.02 8.40
C SER A 199 -11.31 7.37 7.27
N ARG A 200 -10.71 8.19 6.40
CA ARG A 200 -10.01 7.76 5.18
C ARG A 200 -8.54 8.15 5.23
N GLU A 201 -7.71 7.18 4.86
CA GLU A 201 -6.28 7.37 4.61
C GLU A 201 -6.09 8.23 3.35
N ASN A 202 -5.10 9.12 3.39
CA ASN A 202 -4.74 9.99 2.27
C ASN A 202 -3.22 10.14 2.17
N LEU A 203 -2.54 9.01 1.97
CA LEU A 203 -1.11 8.98 1.76
C LEU A 203 -0.73 9.04 0.27
N PRO A 204 0.32 9.79 -0.09
CA PRO A 204 0.84 9.86 -1.46
C PRO A 204 1.80 8.68 -1.69
N TYR A 205 1.27 7.54 -2.10
CA TYR A 205 2.07 6.35 -2.35
C TYR A 205 3.00 6.49 -3.57
N LYS A 206 4.25 6.04 -3.42
CA LYS A 206 5.31 6.10 -4.44
C LYS A 206 6.02 4.76 -4.50
N ALA A 207 6.13 4.21 -5.70
CA ALA A 207 6.79 2.94 -5.94
C ALA A 207 7.80 3.04 -7.09
N GLU A 208 8.68 2.06 -7.15
CA GLU A 208 9.56 1.81 -8.28
C GLU A 208 9.38 0.36 -8.72
N ILE A 209 9.10 0.14 -10.01
CA ILE A 209 9.09 -1.19 -10.60
C ILE A 209 10.54 -1.58 -10.90
N THR A 210 11.07 -2.50 -10.10
CA THR A 210 12.48 -2.91 -10.18
C THR A 210 12.72 -4.02 -11.19
N GLU A 211 11.73 -4.90 -11.38
CA GLU A 211 11.84 -6.06 -12.27
C GLU A 211 10.45 -6.54 -12.71
N VAL A 212 10.34 -6.98 -13.97
CA VAL A 212 9.14 -7.63 -14.51
C VAL A 212 9.58 -8.88 -15.29
N VAL A 213 9.27 -10.06 -14.76
CA VAL A 213 9.71 -11.36 -15.28
C VAL A 213 8.51 -12.12 -15.85
N TYR A 214 8.60 -12.50 -17.13
CA TYR A 214 7.60 -13.27 -17.86
C TYR A 214 8.18 -13.79 -19.18
N GLU A 215 7.58 -14.85 -19.72
CA GLU A 215 7.90 -15.38 -21.04
C GLU A 215 7.45 -14.45 -22.16
N LYS A 216 8.29 -14.25 -23.18
CA LYS A 216 7.97 -13.33 -24.31
C LYS A 216 7.02 -13.93 -25.34
N SER A 217 6.73 -15.21 -25.23
CA SER A 217 5.77 -15.91 -26.07
C SER A 217 4.94 -16.87 -25.26
N VAL A 218 3.67 -17.02 -25.62
CA VAL A 218 2.75 -17.98 -25.01
C VAL A 218 1.83 -18.55 -26.07
N VAL A 219 1.59 -19.85 -26.02
CA VAL A 219 0.63 -20.50 -26.91
C VAL A 219 -0.78 -20.09 -26.51
N ILE A 220 -1.65 -19.81 -27.48
CA ILE A 220 -3.04 -19.47 -27.22
C ILE A 220 -3.71 -20.49 -26.28
N GLY A 221 -4.48 -19.98 -25.31
CA GLY A 221 -5.15 -20.80 -24.29
C GLY A 221 -4.26 -21.23 -23.12
N ALA A 222 -2.93 -21.20 -23.24
CA ALA A 222 -2.02 -21.43 -22.12
C ALA A 222 -1.92 -20.18 -21.21
N LYS A 223 -1.51 -20.39 -19.96
CA LYS A 223 -1.30 -19.31 -18.99
C LYS A 223 0.13 -18.77 -19.09
N LEU A 224 0.26 -17.45 -19.07
CA LEU A 224 1.51 -16.72 -18.94
C LEU A 224 1.68 -16.31 -17.48
N ASP A 225 2.69 -16.87 -16.79
CA ASP A 225 3.04 -16.45 -15.44
C ASP A 225 3.82 -15.12 -15.50
N VAL A 226 3.40 -14.15 -14.69
CA VAL A 226 4.02 -12.82 -14.57
C VAL A 226 4.42 -12.59 -13.13
N THR A 227 5.66 -12.18 -12.93
CA THR A 227 6.22 -11.79 -11.63
C THR A 227 6.72 -10.35 -11.69
N VAL A 228 6.28 -9.50 -10.77
CA VAL A 228 6.65 -8.08 -10.70
C VAL A 228 7.26 -7.78 -9.35
N LYS A 229 8.45 -7.17 -9.34
CA LYS A 229 9.10 -6.71 -8.12
C LYS A 229 8.94 -5.20 -7.96
N VAL A 230 8.30 -4.80 -6.87
CA VAL A 230 7.93 -3.41 -6.58
C VAL A 230 8.64 -2.97 -5.31
N LYS A 231 9.34 -1.83 -5.38
CA LYS A 231 10.04 -1.23 -4.26
C LYS A 231 9.22 -0.10 -3.63
N ASN A 232 9.19 -0.05 -2.31
CA ASN A 232 8.61 1.08 -1.58
C ASN A 232 9.56 2.30 -1.63
N MET A 233 9.13 3.38 -2.28
CA MET A 233 9.87 4.64 -2.42
C MET A 233 9.38 5.74 -1.48
N ASN A 234 8.44 5.43 -0.60
CA ASN A 234 8.00 6.34 0.46
C ASN A 234 9.00 6.36 1.62
N ASP A 235 8.88 7.39 2.46
CA ASP A 235 9.53 7.50 3.76
C ASP A 235 8.70 6.87 4.90
N PHE A 236 7.62 6.17 4.55
CA PHE A 236 6.75 5.44 5.47
C PHE A 236 6.51 4.00 4.99
N THR A 237 6.20 3.12 5.95
CA THR A 237 5.86 1.73 5.71
C THR A 237 4.48 1.61 5.05
N TRP A 238 4.36 0.79 4.01
CA TRP A 238 3.04 0.43 3.47
C TRP A 238 2.39 -0.63 4.36
N LEU A 239 1.19 -0.35 4.85
CA LEU A 239 0.44 -1.24 5.72
C LEU A 239 -0.77 -1.78 4.97
N THR A 240 -0.90 -3.11 4.88
CA THR A 240 -1.97 -3.79 4.13
C THR A 240 -2.95 -4.57 5.01
N ASP A 241 -2.86 -4.45 6.34
CA ASP A 241 -3.76 -5.12 7.31
C ASP A 241 -5.19 -4.55 7.35
N ARG A 242 -5.41 -3.37 6.76
CA ARG A 242 -6.74 -2.74 6.63
C ARG A 242 -7.25 -2.67 5.20
N ASN A 243 -6.37 -2.33 4.26
CA ASN A 243 -6.70 -2.27 2.84
C ASN A 243 -5.55 -2.90 2.05
N PRO A 244 -5.82 -3.92 1.22
CA PRO A 244 -4.80 -4.55 0.39
C PRO A 244 -4.20 -3.60 -0.64
N ILE A 245 -3.01 -3.94 -1.14
CA ILE A 245 -2.40 -3.28 -2.31
C ILE A 245 -2.56 -4.20 -3.51
N TYR A 246 -3.12 -3.69 -4.60
CA TYR A 246 -3.45 -4.44 -5.82
C TYR A 246 -2.47 -4.10 -6.95
N ILE A 247 -2.21 -5.08 -7.80
CA ILE A 247 -1.92 -4.80 -9.21
C ILE A 247 -3.25 -4.57 -9.90
N SER A 248 -3.33 -3.55 -10.76
CA SER A 248 -4.50 -3.29 -11.58
C SER A 248 -4.12 -3.01 -13.02
N THR A 249 -5.02 -3.30 -13.94
CA THR A 249 -4.96 -2.78 -15.31
C THR A 249 -5.01 -1.26 -15.28
N LYS A 250 -4.24 -0.63 -16.18
CA LYS A 250 -4.20 0.81 -16.31
C LYS A 250 -5.59 1.36 -16.68
N ASP A 251 -5.95 2.48 -16.06
CA ASP A 251 -7.26 3.13 -16.17
C ASP A 251 -8.46 2.29 -15.67
N GLY A 252 -8.22 1.12 -15.08
CA GLY A 252 -9.28 0.21 -14.63
C GLY A 252 -10.12 -0.38 -15.77
N LYS A 253 -9.54 -0.56 -16.97
CA LYS A 253 -10.19 -1.24 -18.10
C LYS A 253 -10.12 -2.75 -17.91
N GLU A 254 -11.21 -3.45 -18.16
CA GLU A 254 -11.20 -4.93 -18.08
C GLU A 254 -10.19 -5.50 -19.09
N SER A 255 -9.34 -6.41 -18.62
CA SER A 255 -8.37 -7.06 -19.49
C SER A 255 -8.98 -8.25 -20.20
N MET A 256 -8.76 -8.34 -21.50
CA MET A 256 -9.06 -9.54 -22.29
C MET A 256 -8.16 -10.74 -21.97
N PHE A 257 -7.13 -10.53 -21.14
CA PHE A 257 -6.20 -11.55 -20.66
C PHE A 257 -6.53 -12.03 -19.24
N ALA A 258 -7.61 -11.52 -18.64
CA ALA A 258 -8.04 -11.91 -17.31
C ALA A 258 -8.33 -13.41 -17.23
N VAL A 259 -7.87 -14.03 -16.15
CA VAL A 259 -8.13 -15.46 -15.88
C VAL A 259 -9.34 -15.57 -14.97
N ASN A 260 -10.45 -16.07 -15.53
CA ASN A 260 -11.73 -16.17 -14.82
C ASN A 260 -11.60 -17.03 -13.55
N GLY A 261 -12.11 -16.53 -12.42
CA GLY A 261 -12.04 -17.20 -11.13
C GLY A 261 -10.65 -17.21 -10.45
N VAL A 262 -9.63 -16.61 -11.07
CA VAL A 262 -8.28 -16.48 -10.48
C VAL A 262 -7.96 -15.03 -10.14
N TRP A 263 -8.31 -14.09 -11.01
CA TRP A 263 -8.15 -12.67 -10.71
C TRP A 263 -9.22 -12.23 -9.70
N ASP A 264 -8.88 -11.28 -8.82
CA ASP A 264 -9.85 -10.68 -7.89
C ASP A 264 -11.01 -9.99 -8.62
N SER A 265 -10.70 -9.39 -9.78
CA SER A 265 -11.64 -8.88 -10.77
C SER A 265 -10.96 -8.86 -12.13
N PHE A 266 -11.70 -8.62 -13.23
CA PHE A 266 -11.10 -8.51 -14.57
C PHE A 266 -10.16 -7.30 -14.74
N THR A 267 -10.02 -6.47 -13.72
CA THR A 267 -9.09 -5.35 -13.64
C THR A 267 -7.99 -5.56 -12.61
N LYS A 268 -8.12 -6.52 -11.68
CA LYS A 268 -7.21 -6.71 -10.54
C LYS A 268 -6.67 -8.14 -10.51
N PRO A 269 -5.50 -8.41 -11.12
CA PRO A 269 -4.94 -9.75 -11.18
C PRO A 269 -4.54 -10.37 -9.84
N THR A 270 -4.10 -9.55 -8.87
CA THR A 270 -3.57 -10.02 -7.60
C THR A 270 -3.44 -8.87 -6.59
N HIS A 271 -3.23 -9.20 -5.31
CA HIS A 271 -3.02 -8.25 -4.23
C HIS A 271 -2.04 -8.76 -3.16
N LEU A 272 -1.63 -7.84 -2.29
CA LEU A 272 -0.93 -8.09 -1.03
C LEU A 272 -1.79 -7.66 0.15
N GLU A 273 -1.95 -8.53 1.14
CA GLU A 273 -2.67 -8.30 2.39
C GLU A 273 -1.82 -8.73 3.60
N ASP A 274 -2.15 -8.23 4.79
CA ASP A 274 -1.49 -8.58 6.07
C ASP A 274 0.05 -8.47 6.08
N MET A 275 0.57 -7.46 5.37
CA MET A 275 1.99 -7.17 5.25
C MET A 275 2.33 -5.73 5.64
N ALA A 276 3.59 -5.55 6.04
CA ALA A 276 4.20 -4.25 6.30
C ALA A 276 5.47 -4.10 5.47
N ILE A 277 5.42 -3.27 4.43
CA ILE A 277 6.52 -3.08 3.48
C ILE A 277 7.28 -1.81 3.86
N LYS A 278 8.48 -1.95 4.43
CA LYS A 278 9.29 -0.83 4.94
C LYS A 278 9.83 0.04 3.79
N PRO A 279 10.20 1.31 4.08
CA PRO A 279 10.91 2.15 3.12
C PRO A 279 12.12 1.44 2.49
N GLY A 280 12.18 1.41 1.16
CA GLY A 280 13.24 0.76 0.39
C GLY A 280 13.11 -0.76 0.23
N GLU A 281 12.16 -1.41 0.90
CA GLU A 281 11.89 -2.84 0.76
C GLU A 281 11.24 -3.17 -0.58
N ILE A 282 11.53 -4.37 -1.11
CA ILE A 282 11.01 -4.87 -2.37
C ILE A 282 10.04 -6.02 -2.08
N VAL A 283 8.86 -5.97 -2.69
CA VAL A 283 7.85 -7.03 -2.66
C VAL A 283 7.56 -7.58 -4.03
N GLU A 284 7.09 -8.81 -4.07
CA GLU A 284 6.84 -9.57 -5.30
C GLU A 284 5.34 -9.82 -5.49
N PHE A 285 4.81 -9.40 -6.63
CA PHE A 285 3.45 -9.72 -7.07
C PHE A 285 3.51 -10.83 -8.12
N LYS A 286 2.65 -11.83 -7.98
CA LYS A 286 2.54 -12.96 -8.93
C LYS A 286 1.13 -13.07 -9.44
N PHE A 287 0.98 -13.14 -10.76
CA PHE A 287 -0.31 -13.38 -11.38
C PHE A 287 -0.14 -14.08 -12.72
N LYS A 288 -1.27 -14.54 -13.27
CA LYS A 288 -1.31 -15.24 -14.55
C LYS A 288 -2.15 -14.45 -15.54
N MET A 289 -1.75 -14.46 -16.81
CA MET A 289 -2.53 -13.92 -17.92
C MET A 289 -2.88 -15.07 -18.87
N GLN A 290 -4.05 -15.04 -19.51
CA GLN A 290 -4.45 -16.07 -20.48
C GLN A 290 -4.99 -15.42 -21.76
N PRO A 291 -4.21 -15.40 -22.85
CA PRO A 291 -4.66 -14.85 -24.12
C PRO A 291 -5.67 -15.78 -24.81
N LYS A 292 -6.89 -15.28 -24.98
CA LYS A 292 -7.97 -15.89 -25.78
C LYS A 292 -8.27 -15.05 -27.02
N ILE A 293 -7.20 -14.65 -27.71
CA ILE A 293 -7.24 -13.65 -28.79
C ILE A 293 -6.52 -14.15 -30.03
N THR A 294 -6.65 -13.41 -31.14
CA THR A 294 -5.93 -13.71 -32.37
C THR A 294 -4.41 -13.72 -32.11
N PRO A 295 -3.68 -14.72 -32.62
CA PRO A 295 -2.21 -14.76 -32.56
C PRO A 295 -1.56 -13.47 -33.06
N GLY A 296 -0.48 -13.05 -32.39
CA GLY A 296 0.21 -11.79 -32.69
C GLY A 296 0.85 -11.16 -31.46
N LYS A 297 1.49 -10.00 -31.67
CA LYS A 297 2.08 -9.21 -30.57
C LYS A 297 0.99 -8.47 -29.83
N VAL A 298 1.02 -8.55 -28.51
CA VAL A 298 0.12 -7.82 -27.62
C VAL A 298 0.87 -7.22 -26.44
N THR A 299 0.24 -6.20 -25.88
CA THR A 299 0.73 -5.49 -24.69
C THR A 299 -0.45 -5.20 -23.79
N GLU A 300 -0.25 -5.36 -22.48
CA GLU A 300 -1.17 -4.90 -21.43
C GLU A 300 -0.38 -4.03 -20.44
N SER A 301 -0.98 -2.94 -20.00
CA SER A 301 -0.36 -2.00 -19.06
C SER A 301 -1.02 -2.13 -17.69
N PHE A 302 -0.21 -2.08 -16.65
CA PHE A 302 -0.63 -2.24 -15.27
C PHE A 302 -0.06 -1.12 -14.39
N GLU A 303 -0.68 -0.94 -13.23
CA GLU A 303 -0.29 -0.01 -12.18
C GLU A 303 -0.51 -0.65 -10.80
N VAL A 304 0.23 -0.19 -9.79
CA VAL A 304 0.03 -0.60 -8.39
C VAL A 304 -0.90 0.40 -7.72
N MET A 305 -1.93 -0.06 -7.01
CA MET A 305 -2.81 0.84 -6.28
C MET A 305 -3.36 0.23 -5.00
N LYS A 306 -3.64 1.07 -4.01
CA LYS A 306 -4.34 0.70 -2.77
C LYS A 306 -5.81 1.14 -2.77
N PHE A 307 -6.10 2.27 -3.43
CA PHE A 307 -7.45 2.81 -3.57
C PHE A 307 -7.77 3.03 -5.04
N ASP A 308 -9.00 2.73 -5.44
CA ASP A 308 -9.45 2.89 -6.82
C ASP A 308 -9.16 4.30 -7.35
N LYS A 309 -8.62 4.35 -8.58
CA LYS A 309 -8.26 5.59 -9.29
C LYS A 309 -7.17 6.44 -8.60
N LYS A 310 -6.41 5.84 -7.68
CA LYS A 310 -5.25 6.45 -7.03
C LYS A 310 -4.03 5.53 -7.14
N PRO A 311 -3.45 5.39 -8.34
CA PRO A 311 -2.24 4.59 -8.51
C PRO A 311 -1.06 5.18 -7.76
N PHE A 312 -0.14 4.31 -7.39
CA PHE A 312 1.13 4.68 -6.79
C PHE A 312 1.95 5.39 -7.86
N THR A 313 2.54 6.53 -7.52
CA THR A 313 3.40 7.26 -8.46
C THR A 313 4.62 6.41 -8.79
N GLY A 314 4.96 6.25 -10.08
CA GLY A 314 6.10 5.45 -10.54
C GLY A 314 5.86 3.94 -10.62
N SER A 315 4.61 3.50 -10.49
CA SER A 315 4.25 2.08 -10.46
C SER A 315 3.75 1.49 -11.79
N GLU A 316 3.77 2.27 -12.88
CA GLU A 316 3.31 1.79 -14.18
C GLU A 316 4.31 0.79 -14.79
N PHE A 317 3.80 -0.32 -15.35
CA PHE A 317 4.61 -1.28 -16.10
C PHE A 317 3.80 -1.95 -17.22
N GLU A 318 4.52 -2.58 -18.16
CA GLU A 318 3.93 -3.24 -19.32
C GLU A 318 4.35 -4.71 -19.42
N VAL A 319 3.39 -5.55 -19.80
CA VAL A 319 3.61 -6.95 -20.16
C VAL A 319 3.39 -7.09 -21.66
N ALA A 320 4.48 -7.18 -22.43
CA ALA A 320 4.46 -7.25 -23.89
C ALA A 320 4.95 -8.62 -24.37
N PHE A 321 4.08 -9.40 -25.00
CA PHE A 321 4.34 -10.78 -25.39
C PHE A 321 3.69 -11.14 -26.73
N THR A 322 4.09 -12.27 -27.30
CA THR A 322 3.52 -12.81 -28.54
C THR A 322 2.60 -13.98 -28.24
N VAL A 323 1.41 -13.98 -28.83
CA VAL A 323 0.48 -15.10 -28.78
C VAL A 323 0.74 -15.99 -29.98
N ASP A 324 1.19 -17.22 -29.73
CA ASP A 324 1.45 -18.22 -30.77
C ASP A 324 0.21 -19.09 -31.03
N LYS A 325 -0.07 -19.32 -32.32
CA LYS A 325 -1.11 -20.29 -32.74
C LYS A 325 -0.74 -21.73 -32.34
N GLY A 326 0.56 -22.03 -32.26
CA GLY A 326 1.05 -23.40 -32.13
C GLY A 326 0.60 -24.28 -33.30
N LYS A 327 0.22 -25.53 -33.02
CA LYS A 327 -0.30 -26.50 -34.00
C LYS A 327 -1.83 -26.52 -34.08
N TYR A 328 -2.50 -25.57 -33.42
CA TYR A 328 -3.93 -25.63 -33.22
C TYR A 328 -4.70 -25.03 -34.39
N THR A 329 -5.88 -25.60 -34.65
CA THR A 329 -6.89 -24.95 -35.47
C THR A 329 -7.66 -23.99 -34.60
N LEU A 330 -7.78 -22.73 -35.01
CA LEU A 330 -8.42 -21.70 -34.20
C LEU A 330 -9.78 -21.31 -34.78
N VAL A 331 -10.69 -20.99 -33.88
CA VAL A 331 -12.01 -20.47 -34.21
C VAL A 331 -12.28 -19.23 -33.37
N LYS A 332 -12.84 -18.21 -33.99
CA LYS A 332 -13.19 -16.92 -33.40
C LYS A 332 -14.71 -16.81 -33.29
N VAL A 333 -15.22 -16.34 -32.16
CA VAL A 333 -16.64 -16.01 -32.01
C VAL A 333 -17.02 -14.91 -33.00
N SER A 334 -18.07 -15.17 -33.78
CA SER A 334 -18.60 -14.33 -34.84
C SER A 334 -20.14 -14.30 -34.77
N SER A 335 -20.64 -13.46 -33.88
CA SER A 335 -22.03 -13.24 -33.49
C SER A 335 -22.35 -11.73 -33.48
N PRO A 336 -22.25 -11.03 -34.63
CA PRO A 336 -22.41 -9.57 -34.69
C PRO A 336 -23.81 -9.08 -34.26
N GLN A 337 -24.82 -9.95 -34.32
CA GLN A 337 -26.20 -9.61 -33.92
C GLN A 337 -26.41 -9.63 -32.40
N TYR A 338 -25.70 -10.52 -31.68
CA TYR A 338 -25.93 -10.73 -30.25
C TYR A 338 -24.75 -10.27 -29.38
N GLY A 339 -23.56 -10.13 -29.96
CA GLY A 339 -22.35 -9.72 -29.25
C GLY A 339 -21.70 -10.83 -28.41
N PHE A 340 -22.26 -12.04 -28.39
CA PHE A 340 -21.73 -13.19 -27.66
C PHE A 340 -22.18 -14.53 -28.28
N ALA A 341 -21.56 -15.63 -27.83
CA ALA A 341 -21.96 -17.01 -28.10
C ALA A 341 -21.95 -17.85 -26.81
N ASN A 342 -22.97 -18.67 -26.61
CA ASN A 342 -23.02 -19.56 -25.44
C ASN A 342 -22.20 -20.82 -25.68
N ILE A 343 -21.36 -21.13 -24.69
CA ILE A 343 -20.61 -22.37 -24.58
C ILE A 343 -21.41 -23.31 -23.65
N ARG A 344 -21.59 -24.56 -24.07
CA ARG A 344 -22.42 -25.55 -23.36
C ARG A 344 -21.61 -26.80 -23.00
N GLU A 345 -22.08 -27.52 -21.99
CA GLU A 345 -21.45 -28.78 -21.56
C GLU A 345 -21.57 -29.92 -22.61
N CYS A 346 -22.61 -29.88 -23.46
CA CYS A 346 -22.82 -30.84 -24.55
C CYS A 346 -23.41 -30.20 -25.81
N GLN A 347 -23.43 -30.97 -26.91
CA GLN A 347 -23.79 -30.54 -28.27
C GLN A 347 -25.29 -30.31 -28.53
N TRP A 348 -26.06 -29.88 -27.52
CA TRP A 348 -27.51 -29.66 -27.66
C TRP A 348 -27.95 -28.34 -27.01
N TYR A 349 -29.03 -27.75 -27.53
CA TYR A 349 -29.61 -26.52 -26.97
C TYR A 349 -30.20 -26.70 -25.57
N SER A 350 -30.52 -27.94 -25.17
CA SER A 350 -30.99 -28.28 -23.83
C SER A 350 -29.86 -28.39 -22.80
N CYS A 351 -28.61 -28.54 -23.23
CA CYS A 351 -27.46 -28.68 -22.34
C CYS A 351 -27.21 -27.39 -21.55
N LYS A 352 -26.70 -27.51 -20.31
CA LYS A 352 -26.37 -26.35 -19.48
C LYS A 352 -25.38 -25.44 -20.19
N VAL A 353 -25.66 -24.13 -20.16
CA VAL A 353 -24.68 -23.10 -20.56
C VAL A 353 -23.65 -23.00 -19.45
N ILE A 354 -22.39 -23.25 -19.79
CA ILE A 354 -21.27 -23.20 -18.85
C ILE A 354 -20.55 -21.86 -18.92
N GLU A 355 -20.57 -21.18 -20.06
CA GLU A 355 -19.97 -19.86 -20.23
C GLU A 355 -20.63 -19.11 -21.41
N SER A 356 -20.53 -17.78 -21.41
CA SER A 356 -20.91 -16.93 -22.56
C SER A 356 -19.68 -16.17 -23.03
N ALA A 357 -19.25 -16.44 -24.26
CA ALA A 357 -18.06 -15.86 -24.86
C ALA A 357 -18.39 -14.59 -25.65
N PRO A 358 -17.76 -13.45 -25.36
CA PRO A 358 -17.95 -12.22 -26.14
C PRO A 358 -17.54 -12.36 -27.60
N GLU A 359 -18.10 -11.49 -28.44
CA GLU A 359 -17.74 -11.37 -29.85
C GLU A 359 -16.23 -11.21 -30.01
N GLY A 360 -15.67 -12.00 -30.92
CA GLY A 360 -14.26 -11.96 -31.26
C GLY A 360 -13.29 -12.72 -30.35
N THR A 361 -13.78 -13.38 -29.30
CA THR A 361 -12.98 -14.31 -28.49
C THR A 361 -12.48 -15.47 -29.34
N VAL A 362 -11.24 -15.91 -29.15
CA VAL A 362 -10.60 -16.98 -29.92
C VAL A 362 -10.37 -18.22 -29.07
N TYR A 363 -10.71 -19.39 -29.64
CA TYR A 363 -10.57 -20.69 -29.00
C TYR A 363 -9.84 -21.70 -29.88
N ILE A 364 -9.31 -22.74 -29.24
CA ILE A 364 -8.77 -23.92 -29.92
C ILE A 364 -9.93 -24.83 -30.30
N LEU A 365 -10.07 -25.13 -31.59
CA LEU A 365 -11.02 -26.12 -32.10
C LEU A 365 -10.48 -27.53 -31.85
N ARG A 366 -11.27 -28.36 -31.17
CA ARG A 366 -10.95 -29.76 -30.89
C ARG A 366 -11.67 -30.72 -31.83
N LYS A 367 -12.97 -30.50 -32.04
CA LYS A 367 -13.82 -31.37 -32.86
C LYS A 367 -14.99 -30.60 -33.47
N GLU A 368 -15.54 -31.09 -34.57
CA GLU A 368 -16.83 -30.64 -35.11
C GLU A 368 -17.77 -31.85 -35.27
N ALA A 369 -19.04 -31.66 -34.92
CA ALA A 369 -20.09 -32.66 -35.08
C ALA A 369 -21.47 -31.98 -35.14
N ASP A 370 -22.32 -32.42 -36.06
CA ASP A 370 -23.76 -32.08 -36.09
C ASP A 370 -24.10 -30.58 -36.02
N GLY A 371 -23.27 -29.73 -36.63
CA GLY A 371 -23.45 -28.27 -36.60
C GLY A 371 -22.95 -27.57 -35.32
N TRP A 372 -22.18 -28.28 -34.50
CA TRP A 372 -21.50 -27.78 -33.30
C TRP A 372 -19.98 -27.93 -33.40
N MET A 373 -19.28 -27.04 -32.72
CA MET A 373 -17.83 -27.07 -32.52
C MET A 373 -17.53 -27.33 -31.05
N GLN A 374 -16.71 -28.33 -30.78
CA GLN A 374 -16.10 -28.52 -29.48
C GLN A 374 -14.84 -27.66 -29.42
N ILE A 375 -14.87 -26.68 -28.53
CA ILE A 375 -13.78 -25.74 -28.28
C ILE A 375 -13.15 -26.03 -26.92
N GLN A 376 -11.85 -25.81 -26.84
CA GLN A 376 -11.17 -25.71 -25.56
C GLN A 376 -11.15 -24.25 -25.13
N TYR A 377 -11.76 -23.96 -23.97
CA TYR A 377 -11.93 -22.60 -23.47
C TYR A 377 -11.13 -22.31 -22.19
N ASP A 378 -10.49 -23.33 -21.58
CA ASP A 378 -9.40 -23.21 -20.60
C ASP A 378 -8.40 -24.38 -20.80
N GLU A 379 -7.31 -24.47 -20.02
CA GLU A 379 -6.27 -25.50 -20.14
C GLU A 379 -6.83 -26.94 -20.19
N ASP A 380 -7.82 -27.24 -19.34
CA ASP A 380 -8.39 -28.59 -19.22
C ASP A 380 -9.91 -28.64 -19.42
N THR A 381 -10.54 -27.54 -19.84
CA THR A 381 -12.00 -27.49 -20.03
C THR A 381 -12.38 -27.35 -21.50
N ILE A 382 -13.40 -28.12 -21.86
CA ILE A 382 -13.96 -28.17 -23.21
C ILE A 382 -15.45 -27.87 -23.15
N GLY A 383 -15.94 -27.22 -24.19
CA GLY A 383 -17.35 -26.87 -24.32
C GLY A 383 -17.78 -26.88 -25.77
N TRP A 384 -19.10 -26.87 -25.97
CA TRP A 384 -19.72 -26.94 -27.28
C TRP A 384 -20.38 -25.60 -27.62
N VAL A 385 -20.09 -25.11 -28.81
CA VAL A 385 -20.67 -23.88 -29.36
C VAL A 385 -21.26 -24.17 -30.74
N VAL A 386 -22.37 -23.52 -31.08
CA VAL A 386 -23.01 -23.72 -32.39
C VAL A 386 -22.10 -23.16 -33.48
N SER A 387 -21.79 -23.96 -34.50
CA SER A 387 -20.81 -23.61 -35.55
C SER A 387 -21.13 -22.31 -36.28
N ARG A 388 -22.42 -21.95 -36.40
CA ARG A 388 -22.84 -20.70 -37.07
C ARG A 388 -22.33 -19.42 -36.39
N PHE A 389 -21.97 -19.50 -35.10
CA PHE A 389 -21.44 -18.38 -34.33
C PHE A 389 -19.91 -18.39 -34.27
N MET A 390 -19.25 -19.25 -35.06
CA MET A 390 -17.80 -19.41 -35.05
C MET A 390 -17.24 -19.26 -36.47
N LYS A 391 -16.07 -18.60 -36.58
CA LYS A 391 -15.33 -18.44 -37.82
C LYS A 391 -13.91 -18.97 -37.64
N ARG A 392 -13.45 -19.86 -38.52
CA ARG A 392 -12.06 -20.35 -38.51
C ARG A 392 -11.08 -19.25 -38.88
N ILE A 393 -9.92 -19.22 -38.21
CA ILE A 393 -8.85 -18.24 -38.42
C ILE A 393 -7.44 -18.84 -38.45
#